data_AF-A0A9X7KE51-F1
#
_entry.id   AF-A0A9X7KE51-F1
#
_cell.length_a   1.000
_cell.length_b   1.000
_cell.length_c   1.000
_cell.angle_alpha   90.00
_cell.angle_beta   90.00
_cell.angle_gamma   90.00
#
_symmetry.space_group_name_H-M   'P 1'
#
loop_
_entity.id
_entity.type
_entity.pdbx_description
1 polymer ?
#
loop_
_entity_poly.entity_id
_entity_poly.type
_entity_poly.pdbx_seq_one_letter_code
_entity_poly.pdbx_strand_id
1 'polypeptide(L)'
;MLSLSIPGMAMAADAGVPGAMCQSAGVWQGLIKNICWSCIFPMRIMGIGAAPEGAAPSRPGCYCTDQNGVPEIGWQLSFFQPVKIVEVVKSPWCSPFLEGTMLQKSQFDIGKSNTNQPMTATEAGFYDVHLWEFPIMTMLKLLIIGECTAEPYIDASLTYISEVDPMWESDLLTLVLNPEAVVFANPIASMVCAADCVAVTAGKDNLAAYFCAGCDGNLYPLTGHIYANDDAVRTSSLITQRLLTKLHRQGMLMRTMGADAMCEKTWEYFTPRSQYRLSMLFPTPEAKGPDCCHRLGDSVHDWSTLKGGRKKIGNDNYVYMLWRYNDCCVRYIPGA
;
A
#
# COMPACT_ATOMS: atom_id res chain seq x y z
N MET A 1 13.49 32.95 -44.39
CA MET A 1 14.38 31.94 -43.79
C MET A 1 14.47 32.27 -42.31
N LEU A 2 13.57 31.74 -41.48
CA LEU A 2 13.69 30.49 -40.71
C LEU A 2 14.87 30.50 -39.72
N SER A 3 14.54 30.68 -38.43
CA SER A 3 14.90 29.74 -37.36
C SER A 3 14.28 30.20 -36.03
N LEU A 4 13.12 29.65 -35.67
CA LEU A 4 12.66 29.63 -34.27
C LEU A 4 13.40 28.49 -33.57
N SER A 5 14.26 28.82 -32.61
CA SER A 5 14.86 27.85 -31.68
C SER A 5 14.00 27.73 -30.43
N ILE A 6 13.43 26.54 -30.23
CA ILE A 6 12.72 26.15 -29.00
C ILE A 6 13.78 25.86 -27.93
N PRO A 7 13.77 26.51 -26.75
CA PRO A 7 14.59 26.06 -25.64
C PRO A 7 13.96 24.78 -25.08
N GLY A 8 14.64 23.66 -25.26
CA GLY A 8 14.27 22.39 -24.64
C GLY A 8 14.33 22.50 -23.12
N MET A 9 13.29 22.03 -22.45
CA MET A 9 13.31 21.73 -21.02
C MET A 9 14.32 20.60 -20.78
N ALA A 10 15.57 20.97 -20.49
CA ALA A 10 16.52 20.05 -19.87
C ALA A 10 16.15 19.97 -18.39
N MET A 11 15.79 18.78 -17.91
CA MET A 11 15.74 18.51 -16.48
C MET A 11 17.13 18.74 -15.92
N ALA A 12 17.27 19.76 -15.07
CA ALA A 12 18.49 19.99 -14.33
C ALA A 12 18.67 18.82 -13.35
N ALA A 13 19.64 17.96 -13.64
CA ALA A 13 20.22 17.09 -12.63
C ALA A 13 20.96 18.00 -11.65
N ASP A 14 20.30 18.31 -10.53
CA ASP A 14 20.91 19.09 -9.47
C ASP A 14 21.94 18.23 -8.75
N ALA A 15 23.20 18.64 -8.83
CA ALA A 15 24.31 18.02 -8.13
C ALA A 15 24.26 18.46 -6.66
N GLY A 16 23.64 17.64 -5.80
CA GLY A 16 23.56 17.90 -4.36
C GLY A 16 23.55 16.61 -3.54
N VAL A 17 24.65 16.38 -2.82
CA VAL A 17 24.90 15.34 -1.79
C VAL A 17 24.96 13.91 -2.35
N PRO A 18 25.98 13.08 -2.02
CA PRO A 18 26.19 11.82 -2.70
C PRO A 18 24.98 10.88 -2.52
N GLY A 19 24.53 10.28 -3.63
CA GLY A 19 23.49 9.25 -3.71
C GLY A 19 23.82 7.93 -3.01
N ALA A 20 24.48 7.99 -1.85
CA ALA A 20 24.79 6.86 -0.99
C ALA A 20 23.72 6.65 0.10
N MET A 21 22.97 7.69 0.52
CA MET A 21 21.93 7.57 1.54
C MET A 21 20.52 7.27 0.98
N CYS A 22 20.23 7.75 -0.24
CA CYS A 22 18.95 7.51 -0.91
C CYS A 22 19.18 6.76 -2.22
N GLN A 23 18.95 5.43 -2.20
CA GLN A 23 19.12 4.61 -3.40
C GLN A 23 17.90 4.73 -4.32
N SER A 24 18.15 4.84 -5.63
CA SER A 24 17.09 4.72 -6.64
C SER A 24 16.50 3.32 -6.65
N ALA A 25 15.17 3.24 -6.66
CA ALA A 25 14.44 2.00 -6.87
C ALA A 25 14.34 1.58 -8.35
N GLY A 26 14.68 2.47 -9.30
CA GLY A 26 14.63 2.20 -10.74
C GLY A 26 13.23 1.81 -11.25
N VAL A 27 12.18 2.26 -10.55
CA VAL A 27 10.78 1.85 -10.82
C VAL A 27 10.36 2.26 -12.23
N TRP A 28 10.74 3.45 -12.67
CA TRP A 28 10.37 3.99 -13.98
C TRP A 28 11.06 3.27 -15.14
N GLN A 29 12.30 2.82 -14.94
CA GLN A 29 13.04 2.03 -15.93
C GLN A 29 12.51 0.60 -16.04
N GLY A 30 11.99 0.07 -14.93
CA GLY A 30 11.48 -1.30 -14.79
C GLY A 30 9.97 -1.45 -14.90
N LEU A 31 9.23 -0.41 -15.31
CA LEU A 31 7.78 -0.31 -15.15
C LEU A 31 7.00 -1.57 -15.54
N ILE A 32 7.28 -2.14 -16.71
CA ILE A 32 6.54 -3.32 -17.20
C ILE A 32 7.12 -4.62 -16.65
N LYS A 33 8.44 -4.67 -16.41
CA LYS A 33 9.17 -5.90 -16.08
C LYS A 33 9.21 -6.20 -14.58
N ASN A 34 9.11 -5.18 -13.74
CA ASN A 34 9.25 -5.29 -12.29
C ASN A 34 7.90 -5.33 -11.57
N ILE A 35 6.80 -5.05 -12.27
CA ILE A 35 5.44 -5.13 -11.74
C ILE A 35 4.89 -6.56 -11.88
N CYS A 36 4.29 -7.08 -10.81
CA CYS A 36 3.57 -8.36 -10.83
C CYS A 36 2.20 -8.27 -11.53
N TRP A 37 2.16 -8.43 -12.86
CA TRP A 37 0.88 -8.41 -13.58
C TRP A 37 -0.04 -9.58 -13.27
N SER A 38 0.47 -10.71 -12.77
CA SER A 38 -0.40 -11.82 -12.35
C SER A 38 -1.20 -11.49 -11.09
N CYS A 39 -0.81 -10.45 -10.32
CA CYS A 39 -1.52 -10.04 -9.13
C CYS A 39 -2.92 -9.50 -9.40
N ILE A 40 -3.24 -9.15 -10.66
CA ILE A 40 -4.61 -8.79 -11.09
C ILE A 40 -5.61 -9.91 -10.74
N PHE A 41 -5.13 -11.15 -10.75
CA PHE A 41 -5.93 -12.33 -10.45
C PHE A 41 -5.98 -12.63 -8.94
N PRO A 42 -7.08 -13.20 -8.42
CA PRO A 42 -8.25 -13.66 -9.18
C PRO A 42 -9.14 -12.52 -9.65
N MET A 43 -9.59 -12.63 -10.90
CA MET A 43 -10.63 -11.80 -11.48
C MET A 43 -11.93 -12.58 -11.44
N ARG A 44 -13.01 -11.91 -11.05
CA ARG A 44 -14.37 -12.43 -11.02
C ARG A 44 -15.21 -11.68 -12.04
N ILE A 45 -15.84 -12.42 -12.94
CA ILE A 45 -16.72 -11.87 -13.97
C ILE A 45 -18.09 -12.53 -13.81
N MET A 46 -19.14 -11.72 -13.68
CA MET A 46 -20.52 -12.19 -13.46
C MET A 46 -20.63 -13.18 -12.29
N GLY A 47 -19.87 -12.94 -11.21
CA GLY A 47 -19.87 -13.81 -10.03
C GLY A 47 -19.03 -15.09 -10.15
N ILE A 48 -18.49 -15.41 -11.34
CA ILE A 48 -17.64 -16.57 -11.58
C ILE A 48 -16.18 -16.20 -11.29
N GLY A 49 -15.56 -16.87 -10.33
CA GLY A 49 -14.16 -16.66 -9.95
C GLY A 49 -13.95 -16.64 -8.43
N ALA A 50 -12.72 -16.92 -8.01
CA ALA A 50 -12.32 -16.79 -6.61
C ALA A 50 -12.33 -15.32 -6.18
N ALA A 51 -12.50 -15.07 -4.89
CA ALA A 51 -12.28 -13.76 -4.30
C ALA A 51 -11.74 -13.88 -2.87
N PRO A 52 -11.10 -12.81 -2.38
CA PRO A 52 -10.78 -12.67 -0.97
C PRO A 52 -11.99 -12.79 -0.05
N GLU A 53 -11.70 -13.07 1.22
CA GLU A 53 -12.66 -13.03 2.31
C GLU A 53 -13.24 -11.61 2.46
N GLY A 54 -14.55 -11.48 2.62
CA GLY A 54 -15.24 -10.18 2.70
C GLY A 54 -15.65 -9.58 1.35
N ALA A 55 -15.34 -10.23 0.22
CA ALA A 55 -15.81 -9.81 -1.09
C ALA A 55 -17.33 -9.93 -1.26
N ALA A 56 -17.88 -9.16 -2.21
CA ALA A 56 -19.28 -9.20 -2.57
C ALA A 56 -19.74 -10.63 -2.96
N PRO A 57 -20.96 -11.05 -2.58
CA PRO A 57 -21.52 -12.34 -2.99
C PRO A 57 -21.52 -12.52 -4.50
N SER A 58 -21.25 -13.73 -4.97
CA SER A 58 -21.25 -14.06 -6.39
C SER A 58 -22.65 -13.91 -6.99
N ARG A 59 -22.81 -12.94 -7.89
CA ARG A 59 -24.05 -12.70 -8.65
C ARG A 59 -23.71 -12.35 -10.10
N PRO A 60 -24.50 -12.82 -11.08
CA PRO A 60 -24.24 -12.52 -12.49
C PRO A 60 -24.49 -11.04 -12.82
N GLY A 61 -25.49 -10.45 -12.15
CA GLY A 61 -25.87 -9.04 -12.30
C GLY A 61 -25.84 -8.31 -10.97
N CYS A 62 -25.75 -6.99 -11.07
CA CYS A 62 -25.85 -6.04 -9.98
C CYS A 62 -26.71 -4.87 -10.45
N TYR A 63 -27.23 -4.10 -9.50
CA TYR A 63 -27.92 -2.86 -9.81
C TYR A 63 -27.38 -1.78 -8.87
N CYS A 64 -27.15 -0.60 -9.43
CA CYS A 64 -26.76 0.60 -8.71
C CYS A 64 -27.84 1.64 -8.90
N THR A 65 -28.00 2.52 -7.92
CA THR A 65 -28.93 3.64 -8.05
C THR A 65 -28.11 4.90 -8.31
N ASP A 66 -28.40 5.61 -9.39
CA ASP A 66 -27.79 6.92 -9.66
C ASP A 66 -28.30 7.98 -8.65
N GLN A 67 -27.63 9.13 -8.59
CA GLN A 67 -28.02 10.28 -7.76
C GLN A 67 -29.47 10.74 -8.01
N ASN A 68 -29.99 10.51 -9.22
CA ASN A 68 -31.37 10.80 -9.59
C ASN A 68 -32.39 9.70 -9.22
N GLY A 69 -31.97 8.65 -8.52
CA GLY A 69 -32.84 7.55 -8.11
C GLY A 69 -33.13 6.52 -9.21
N VAL A 70 -32.46 6.63 -10.37
CA VAL A 70 -32.66 5.71 -11.50
C VAL A 70 -31.82 4.44 -11.26
N PRO A 71 -32.44 3.23 -11.28
CA PRO A 71 -31.70 1.99 -11.16
C PRO A 71 -30.98 1.67 -12.48
N GLU A 72 -29.65 1.60 -12.41
CA GLU A 72 -28.77 1.18 -13.49
C GLU A 72 -28.38 -0.28 -13.29
N ILE A 73 -28.70 -1.11 -14.28
CA ILE A 73 -28.39 -2.53 -14.25
C ILE A 73 -26.98 -2.73 -14.81
N GLY A 74 -26.22 -3.58 -14.15
CA GLY A 74 -24.87 -3.92 -14.55
C GLY A 74 -24.53 -5.38 -14.30
N TRP A 75 -23.28 -5.72 -14.57
CA TRP A 75 -22.71 -7.03 -14.29
C TRP A 75 -21.56 -6.91 -13.28
N GLN A 76 -21.39 -7.95 -12.46
CA GLN A 76 -20.36 -7.95 -11.42
C GLN A 76 -18.98 -8.14 -12.05
N LEU A 77 -18.08 -7.22 -11.78
CA LEU A 77 -16.65 -7.36 -12.07
C LEU A 77 -15.87 -7.12 -10.80
N SER A 78 -14.97 -8.05 -10.47
CA SER A 78 -14.05 -7.85 -9.37
C SER A 78 -12.64 -8.29 -9.72
N PHE A 79 -11.64 -7.51 -9.35
CA PHE A 79 -10.23 -7.84 -9.59
C PHE A 79 -9.33 -6.97 -8.72
N PHE A 80 -8.04 -7.34 -8.65
CA PHE A 80 -7.03 -6.51 -8.02
C PHE A 80 -6.47 -5.50 -9.03
N GLN A 81 -6.49 -4.23 -8.68
CA GLN A 81 -5.85 -3.17 -9.47
C GLN A 81 -4.64 -2.57 -8.72
N PRO A 82 -3.54 -2.25 -9.42
CA PRO A 82 -2.42 -1.53 -8.84
C PRO A 82 -2.78 -0.04 -8.75
N VAL A 83 -2.81 0.50 -7.54
CA VAL A 83 -3.30 1.87 -7.30
C VAL A 83 -2.25 2.81 -6.74
N LYS A 84 -1.35 2.30 -5.90
CA LYS A 84 -0.45 3.12 -5.09
C LYS A 84 0.92 2.49 -4.99
N ILE A 85 1.92 3.31 -4.72
CA ILE A 85 3.26 2.90 -4.32
C ILE A 85 3.50 3.37 -2.89
N VAL A 86 4.00 2.46 -2.06
CA VAL A 86 4.40 2.76 -0.68
C VAL A 86 5.91 2.64 -0.62
N GLU A 87 6.55 3.73 -0.24
CA GLU A 87 7.97 3.76 0.08
C GLU A 87 8.12 3.66 1.59
N VAL A 88 9.04 2.82 2.03
CA VAL A 88 9.45 2.71 3.43
C VAL A 88 10.94 2.99 3.48
N VAL A 89 11.31 4.09 4.13
CA VAL A 89 12.67 4.62 4.12
C VAL A 89 13.16 4.88 5.53
N LYS A 90 14.46 4.69 5.78
CA LYS A 90 15.07 5.07 7.06
C LYS A 90 15.58 6.51 7.08
N SER A 91 15.89 7.04 5.89
CA SER A 91 16.36 8.40 5.74
C SER A 91 15.16 9.29 5.45
N PRO A 92 14.92 10.34 6.26
CA PRO A 92 13.79 11.24 6.03
C PRO A 92 13.95 11.95 4.69
N TRP A 93 12.83 12.24 4.05
CA TRP A 93 12.71 12.93 2.76
C TRP A 93 13.33 12.20 1.57
N CYS A 94 13.80 10.96 1.73
CA CYS A 94 14.34 10.15 0.65
C CYS A 94 13.20 9.50 -0.15
N SER A 95 13.14 9.73 -1.47
CA SER A 95 12.21 9.03 -2.36
C SER A 95 12.94 8.11 -3.36
N PRO A 96 13.04 6.81 -3.05
CA PRO A 96 13.53 5.80 -4.00
C PRO A 96 12.76 5.75 -5.33
N PHE A 97 11.45 6.01 -5.32
CA PHE A 97 10.52 6.01 -6.45
C PHE A 97 10.84 7.14 -7.42
N LEU A 98 11.18 8.33 -6.91
CA LEU A 98 11.72 9.43 -7.71
C LEU A 98 13.24 9.29 -7.91
N GLU A 99 13.68 8.10 -8.30
CA GLU A 99 15.09 7.80 -8.64
C GLU A 99 16.11 8.18 -7.56
N GLY A 100 15.74 8.11 -6.28
CA GLY A 100 16.62 8.41 -5.15
C GLY A 100 16.79 9.90 -4.88
N THR A 101 15.82 10.73 -5.28
CA THR A 101 15.83 12.17 -4.98
C THR A 101 15.41 12.45 -3.55
N MET A 102 15.98 13.52 -2.98
CA MET A 102 15.54 14.06 -1.70
C MET A 102 14.41 15.07 -1.95
N LEU A 103 13.22 14.82 -1.40
CA LEU A 103 12.03 15.66 -1.55
C LEU A 103 12.22 17.04 -0.91
N GLN A 104 13.05 17.11 0.13
CA GLN A 104 13.40 18.36 0.79
C GLN A 104 14.91 18.40 1.06
N LYS A 105 15.51 19.57 0.82
CA LYS A 105 16.95 19.80 1.03
C LYS A 105 17.33 20.12 2.48
N SER A 106 16.35 20.48 3.30
CA SER A 106 16.61 20.79 4.70
C SER A 106 16.52 19.54 5.55
N GLN A 107 17.50 19.33 6.42
CA GLN A 107 17.39 18.41 7.56
C GLN A 107 16.41 18.93 8.65
N PHE A 108 15.58 19.92 8.33
CA PHE A 108 14.51 20.36 9.21
C PHE A 108 13.43 19.29 9.24
N ASP A 109 13.53 18.47 10.27
CA ASP A 109 12.57 17.50 10.73
C ASP A 109 11.38 18.22 11.40
N ILE A 110 10.48 18.79 10.60
CA ILE A 110 9.26 19.46 11.09
C ILE A 110 8.26 18.38 11.55
N GLY A 111 8.34 17.99 12.81
CA GLY A 111 7.42 17.00 13.40
C GLY A 111 8.10 15.93 14.25
N LYS A 112 9.44 15.86 14.24
CA LYS A 112 10.15 14.85 15.01
C LYS A 112 10.23 15.18 16.48
N SER A 113 9.55 14.37 17.27
CA SER A 113 10.04 14.06 18.61
C SER A 113 11.27 13.17 18.44
N ASN A 114 12.46 13.77 18.39
CA ASN A 114 13.69 13.13 18.84
C ASN A 114 14.24 11.92 18.04
N THR A 115 14.49 12.04 16.73
CA THR A 115 15.43 11.13 16.01
C THR A 115 16.89 11.27 16.45
N ASN A 116 17.22 12.33 17.19
CA ASN A 116 18.53 12.53 17.83
C ASN A 116 18.59 12.11 19.30
N GLN A 117 17.52 11.52 19.87
CA GLN A 117 17.67 10.83 21.15
C GLN A 117 18.26 9.45 20.89
N PRO A 118 19.16 8.98 21.76
CA PRO A 118 19.52 7.57 21.74
C PRO A 118 18.24 6.76 21.80
N MET A 119 18.10 5.81 20.88
CA MET A 119 17.02 4.81 20.91
C MET A 119 16.88 4.35 22.36
N THR A 120 15.67 4.39 22.90
CA THR A 120 15.45 3.78 24.21
C THR A 120 15.89 2.32 24.13
N ALA A 121 16.31 1.72 25.25
CA ALA A 121 16.88 0.35 25.25
C ALA A 121 15.97 -0.72 24.60
N THR A 122 14.70 -0.39 24.36
CA THR A 122 13.66 -1.21 23.74
C THR A 122 13.32 -0.87 22.29
N GLU A 123 13.83 0.24 21.72
CA GLU A 123 13.52 0.66 20.36
C GLU A 123 14.59 0.16 19.37
N ALA A 124 14.15 -0.50 18.30
CA ALA A 124 14.99 -1.18 17.34
C ALA A 124 15.12 -0.43 15.99
N GLY A 125 14.26 0.55 15.70
CA GLY A 125 14.36 1.37 14.49
C GLY A 125 13.15 2.29 14.28
N PHE A 126 13.36 3.35 13.50
CA PHE A 126 12.29 4.20 12.98
C PHE A 126 12.31 4.18 11.45
N TYR A 127 11.12 4.21 10.84
CA TYR A 127 10.94 4.28 9.40
C TYR A 127 9.94 5.36 9.03
N ASP A 128 10.32 6.15 8.03
CA ASP A 128 9.47 7.08 7.32
C ASP A 128 8.79 6.39 6.14
N VAL A 129 7.64 6.92 5.74
CA VAL A 129 6.84 6.41 4.64
C VAL A 129 6.32 7.50 3.71
N HIS A 130 6.38 7.20 2.42
CA HIS A 130 5.79 8.03 1.38
C HIS A 130 4.73 7.23 0.62
N LEU A 131 3.53 7.80 0.47
CA LEU A 131 2.47 7.21 -0.35
C LEU A 131 2.32 7.98 -1.66
N TRP A 132 2.58 7.29 -2.75
CA TRP A 132 2.34 7.77 -4.10
C TRP A 132 1.08 7.14 -4.67
N GLU A 133 0.23 7.95 -5.27
CA GLU A 133 -0.77 7.46 -6.21
C GLU A 133 -0.05 7.02 -7.47
N PHE A 134 -0.38 5.82 -7.95
CA PHE A 134 0.25 5.24 -9.12
C PHE A 134 -0.74 4.39 -9.93
N PRO A 135 -1.73 5.03 -10.60
CA PRO A 135 -2.76 4.35 -11.38
C PRO A 135 -2.21 3.87 -12.73
N ILE A 136 -1.27 2.92 -12.70
CA ILE A 136 -0.51 2.52 -13.89
C ILE A 136 -1.37 1.94 -15.01
N MET A 137 -2.48 1.28 -14.65
CA MET A 137 -3.44 0.76 -15.64
C MET A 137 -4.10 1.88 -16.45
N THR A 138 -4.43 3.00 -15.79
CA THR A 138 -4.98 4.20 -16.44
C THR A 138 -3.91 4.92 -17.25
N MET A 139 -2.70 5.08 -16.69
CA MET A 139 -1.57 5.71 -17.39
C MET A 139 -1.20 4.98 -18.69
N LEU A 140 -1.23 3.64 -18.70
CA LEU A 140 -0.91 2.81 -19.86
C LEU A 140 -2.13 2.43 -20.73
N LYS A 141 -3.34 2.85 -20.36
CA LYS A 141 -4.60 2.51 -21.04
C LYS A 141 -4.81 0.99 -21.26
N LEU A 142 -4.41 0.14 -20.30
CA LEU A 142 -4.44 -1.32 -20.47
C LEU A 142 -5.83 -1.93 -20.27
N LEU A 143 -6.61 -1.44 -19.30
CA LEU A 143 -7.94 -1.95 -18.98
C LEU A 143 -8.69 -0.86 -18.21
N ILE A 144 -9.25 0.11 -18.93
CA ILE A 144 -10.06 1.19 -18.35
C ILE A 144 -11.52 0.77 -18.45
N ILE A 145 -12.04 0.15 -17.39
CA ILE A 145 -13.44 -0.27 -17.33
C ILE A 145 -14.18 0.82 -16.56
N GLY A 146 -14.47 1.90 -17.27
CA GLY A 146 -15.26 3.05 -16.81
C GLY A 146 -15.08 3.37 -15.33
N GLU A 147 -16.17 3.26 -14.58
CA GLU A 147 -16.25 3.55 -13.15
C GLU A 147 -15.48 2.58 -12.25
N CYS A 148 -15.21 1.34 -12.70
CA CYS A 148 -14.53 0.32 -11.88
C CYS A 148 -13.03 0.58 -11.71
N THR A 149 -12.43 1.33 -12.64
CA THR A 149 -11.02 1.75 -12.62
C THR A 149 -10.88 3.24 -12.36
N ALA A 150 -11.97 3.92 -12.02
CA ALA A 150 -11.95 5.35 -11.76
C ALA A 150 -11.26 5.63 -10.42
N GLU A 151 -10.02 6.09 -10.50
CA GLU A 151 -9.33 6.77 -9.41
C GLU A 151 -9.39 8.29 -9.61
N PRO A 152 -9.35 9.08 -8.52
CA PRO A 152 -9.34 10.54 -8.62
C PRO A 152 -8.06 11.09 -9.29
N TYR A 153 -6.98 10.31 -9.30
CA TYR A 153 -5.70 10.67 -9.91
C TYR A 153 -5.50 9.92 -11.24
N ILE A 154 -4.89 10.59 -12.21
CA ILE A 154 -4.57 10.04 -13.54
C ILE A 154 -3.07 9.92 -13.78
N ASP A 155 -2.27 10.55 -12.92
CA ASP A 155 -0.82 10.64 -12.95
C ASP A 155 -0.22 10.28 -11.58
N ALA A 156 1.11 10.09 -11.55
CA ALA A 156 1.81 9.75 -10.33
C ALA A 156 1.93 10.98 -9.41
N SER A 157 1.28 10.91 -8.24
CA SER A 157 1.16 12.06 -7.32
C SER A 157 1.50 11.65 -5.89
N LEU A 158 2.27 12.47 -5.17
CA LEU A 158 2.56 12.27 -3.75
C LEU A 158 1.36 12.67 -2.91
N THR A 159 0.79 11.74 -2.16
CA THR A 159 -0.45 11.97 -1.38
C THR A 159 -0.25 11.94 0.12
N TYR A 160 0.78 11.27 0.61
CA TYR A 160 1.11 11.25 2.03
C TYR A 160 2.62 11.16 2.24
N ILE A 161 3.09 11.88 3.25
CA ILE A 161 4.50 11.97 3.69
C ILE A 161 4.45 11.86 5.21
N SER A 162 5.22 10.96 5.81
CA SER A 162 5.21 10.78 7.26
C SER A 162 5.95 11.86 8.02
N GLU A 163 6.98 12.45 7.40
CA GLU A 163 7.88 13.43 8.00
C GLU A 163 7.17 14.70 8.47
N VAL A 164 6.00 15.01 7.88
CA VAL A 164 5.16 16.16 8.23
C VAL A 164 4.00 15.79 9.16
N ASP A 165 3.82 14.50 9.47
CA ASP A 165 2.73 13.99 10.28
C ASP A 165 3.23 13.71 11.72
N PRO A 166 2.92 14.59 12.69
CA PRO A 166 3.37 14.41 14.07
C PRO A 166 2.77 13.18 14.76
N MET A 167 1.69 12.61 14.21
CA MET A 167 1.09 11.37 14.72
C MET A 167 1.84 10.12 14.23
N TRP A 168 2.70 10.24 13.21
CA TRP A 168 3.57 9.14 12.78
C TRP A 168 4.83 9.01 13.64
N GLU A 169 5.30 10.15 14.16
CA GLU A 169 6.52 10.31 14.97
C GLU A 169 6.30 10.14 16.47
N SER A 170 5.04 10.02 16.93
CA SER A 170 4.75 9.92 18.35
C SER A 170 3.65 8.91 18.64
N ASP A 171 4.03 7.87 19.39
CA ASP A 171 3.12 6.85 19.89
C ASP A 171 2.01 7.42 20.79
N LEU A 172 2.27 8.53 21.47
CA LEU A 172 1.27 9.18 22.31
C LEU A 172 0.25 9.95 21.47
N LEU A 173 0.70 10.67 20.44
CA LEU A 173 -0.22 11.40 19.56
C LEU A 173 -1.05 10.45 18.71
N THR A 174 -0.49 9.32 18.27
CA THR A 174 -1.25 8.33 17.48
C THR A 174 -2.43 7.71 18.24
N LEU A 175 -2.40 7.70 19.59
CA LEU A 175 -3.55 7.25 20.40
C LEU A 175 -4.83 8.06 20.18
N VAL A 176 -4.75 9.27 19.63
CA VAL A 176 -5.93 10.03 19.20
C VAL A 176 -6.65 9.33 18.03
N LEU A 177 -5.90 8.70 17.12
CA LEU A 177 -6.45 7.90 16.01
C LEU A 177 -6.76 6.47 16.42
N ASN A 178 -6.04 5.92 17.40
CA ASN A 178 -6.18 4.52 17.83
C ASN A 178 -6.29 4.33 19.36
N PRO A 179 -7.33 4.86 20.01
CA PRO A 179 -7.50 4.73 21.46
C PRO A 179 -7.60 3.26 21.92
N GLU A 180 -8.10 2.36 21.06
CA GLU A 180 -8.22 0.93 21.34
C GLU A 180 -6.88 0.20 21.48
N ALA A 181 -5.77 0.81 21.02
CA ALA A 181 -4.44 0.20 21.17
C ALA A 181 -4.10 -0.12 22.63
N VAL A 182 -4.61 0.66 23.59
CA VAL A 182 -4.45 0.41 25.03
C VAL A 182 -5.13 -0.90 25.45
N VAL A 183 -6.28 -1.22 24.86
CA VAL A 183 -7.01 -2.47 25.15
C VAL A 183 -6.25 -3.67 24.59
N PHE A 184 -5.62 -3.52 23.43
CA PHE A 184 -4.86 -4.60 22.77
C PHE A 184 -3.39 -4.69 23.22
N ALA A 185 -2.93 -3.85 24.15
CA ALA A 185 -1.59 -3.90 24.73
C ALA A 185 -1.44 -4.99 25.82
N ASN A 186 -2.03 -6.16 25.60
CA ASN A 186 -2.08 -7.24 26.58
C ASN A 186 -1.61 -8.58 25.97
N PRO A 187 -1.14 -9.55 26.79
CA PRO A 187 -0.61 -10.82 26.28
C PRO A 187 -1.66 -11.69 25.59
N ILE A 188 -2.95 -11.56 25.92
CA ILE A 188 -4.04 -12.28 25.25
C ILE A 188 -4.17 -11.80 23.80
N ALA A 189 -4.12 -10.48 23.57
CA ALA A 189 -4.12 -9.91 22.23
C ALA A 189 -2.89 -10.37 21.42
N SER A 190 -1.72 -10.48 22.06
CA SER A 190 -0.52 -11.03 21.41
C SER A 190 -0.71 -12.49 20.99
N MET A 191 -1.40 -13.31 21.79
CA MET A 191 -1.76 -14.69 21.42
C MET A 191 -2.75 -14.74 20.26
N VAL A 192 -3.71 -13.81 20.20
CA VAL A 192 -4.63 -13.71 19.06
C VAL A 192 -3.86 -13.37 17.79
N CYS A 193 -2.89 -12.44 17.84
CA CYS A 193 -2.07 -12.13 16.67
C CYS A 193 -1.14 -13.28 16.26
N ALA A 194 -0.66 -14.09 17.21
CA ALA A 194 0.06 -15.31 16.89
C ALA A 194 -0.84 -16.33 16.16
N ALA A 195 -2.08 -16.52 16.62
CA ALA A 195 -3.06 -17.37 15.95
C ALA A 195 -3.45 -16.84 14.56
N ASP A 196 -3.54 -15.51 14.42
CA ASP A 196 -3.80 -14.85 13.15
C ASP A 196 -2.65 -15.07 12.14
N CYS A 197 -1.39 -14.99 12.56
CA CYS A 197 -0.26 -15.36 11.70
C CYS A 197 -0.36 -16.81 11.18
N VAL A 198 -0.78 -17.76 12.03
CA VAL A 198 -1.00 -19.15 11.59
C VAL A 198 -2.15 -19.24 10.57
N ALA A 199 -3.25 -18.51 10.78
CA ALA A 199 -4.37 -18.48 9.85
C ALA A 199 -3.99 -17.88 8.49
N VAL A 200 -3.28 -16.75 8.50
CA VAL A 200 -2.78 -16.09 7.30
C VAL A 200 -1.80 -17.01 6.56
N THR A 201 -0.85 -17.63 7.25
CA THR A 201 0.07 -18.62 6.66
C THR A 201 -0.68 -19.81 6.04
N ALA A 202 -1.84 -20.20 6.59
CA ALA A 202 -2.69 -21.24 6.03
C ALA A 202 -3.59 -20.78 4.86
N GLY A 203 -3.44 -19.55 4.38
CA GLY A 203 -4.22 -19.03 3.25
C GLY A 203 -5.56 -18.39 3.63
N LYS A 204 -5.81 -18.06 4.91
CA LYS A 204 -7.08 -17.48 5.38
C LYS A 204 -6.87 -16.11 6.02
N ASP A 205 -7.70 -15.14 5.67
CA ASP A 205 -7.58 -13.76 6.18
C ASP A 205 -8.65 -13.51 7.24
N ASN A 206 -8.29 -13.48 8.53
CA ASN A 206 -9.26 -13.23 9.58
C ASN A 206 -9.61 -11.74 9.69
N LEU A 207 -10.76 -11.33 9.16
CA LEU A 207 -11.22 -9.94 9.24
C LEU A 207 -11.57 -9.48 10.67
N ALA A 208 -11.88 -10.40 11.58
CA ALA A 208 -12.15 -10.06 12.98
C ALA A 208 -10.88 -9.69 13.77
N ALA A 209 -9.71 -10.14 13.32
CA ALA A 209 -8.41 -9.81 13.90
C ALA A 209 -7.84 -8.50 13.31
N TYR A 210 -8.67 -7.46 13.20
CA TYR A 210 -8.31 -6.16 12.59
C TYR A 210 -7.16 -5.43 13.31
N PHE A 211 -6.85 -5.81 14.56
CA PHE A 211 -5.77 -5.22 15.35
C PHE A 211 -4.43 -5.95 15.18
N CYS A 212 -4.39 -7.03 14.39
CA CYS A 212 -3.19 -7.82 14.12
C CYS A 212 -2.70 -7.59 12.69
N ALA A 213 -1.38 -7.64 12.48
CA ALA A 213 -0.77 -7.51 11.16
C ALA A 213 -0.36 -8.86 10.56
N GLY A 214 -1.04 -9.96 10.94
CA GLY A 214 -0.65 -11.32 10.55
C GLY A 214 0.74 -11.68 11.06
N CYS A 215 1.57 -12.28 10.21
CA CYS A 215 2.95 -12.61 10.55
C CYS A 215 3.90 -11.41 10.55
N ASP A 216 3.46 -10.23 10.08
CA ASP A 216 4.28 -9.01 10.14
C ASP A 216 4.36 -8.44 11.56
N GLY A 217 3.49 -8.88 12.49
CA GLY A 217 3.58 -8.59 13.93
C GLY A 217 2.40 -7.77 14.48
N ASN A 218 2.70 -6.93 15.47
CA ASN A 218 1.68 -6.11 16.13
C ASN A 218 1.39 -4.84 15.33
N LEU A 219 0.11 -4.62 15.00
CA LEU A 219 -0.31 -3.47 14.22
C LEU A 219 -0.11 -2.16 14.98
N TYR A 220 -0.39 -2.11 16.28
CA TYR A 220 -0.16 -0.91 17.09
C TYR A 220 1.25 -0.84 17.67
N PRO A 221 1.79 0.36 17.91
CA PRO A 221 1.25 1.69 17.54
C PRO A 221 1.29 1.95 16.02
N LEU A 222 0.39 2.80 15.48
CA LEU A 222 0.35 3.19 14.06
C LEU A 222 1.40 4.27 13.74
N THR A 223 2.66 3.95 14.05
CA THR A 223 3.82 4.83 13.91
C THR A 223 4.97 4.12 13.19
N GLY A 224 5.98 4.91 12.84
CA GLY A 224 7.25 4.43 12.28
C GLY A 224 8.13 3.68 13.28
N HIS A 225 7.80 3.72 14.59
CA HIS A 225 8.60 3.10 15.65
C HIS A 225 8.48 1.58 15.64
N ILE A 226 9.63 0.92 15.69
CA ILE A 226 9.75 -0.52 15.74
C ILE A 226 10.50 -0.94 16.99
N TYR A 227 9.87 -1.80 17.79
CA TYR A 227 10.40 -2.26 19.08
C TYR A 227 11.05 -3.65 19.03
N ALA A 228 10.83 -4.39 17.94
CA ALA A 228 11.47 -5.68 17.71
C ALA A 228 11.79 -5.82 16.21
N ASN A 229 13.09 -5.83 15.88
CA ASN A 229 13.58 -6.05 14.52
C ASN A 229 14.33 -7.38 14.45
N ASP A 230 13.73 -8.34 13.75
CA ASP A 230 14.32 -9.62 13.37
C ASP A 230 14.70 -9.62 11.88
N ASP A 231 13.84 -9.09 11.02
CA ASP A 231 14.05 -8.97 9.58
C ASP A 231 13.49 -7.64 9.02
N ALA A 232 14.30 -6.96 8.21
CA ALA A 232 13.96 -5.64 7.70
C ALA A 232 12.84 -5.66 6.64
N VAL A 233 12.69 -6.77 5.90
CA VAL A 233 11.60 -6.95 4.92
C VAL A 233 10.27 -7.17 5.64
N ARG A 234 10.28 -7.91 6.75
CA ARG A 234 9.09 -8.07 7.62
C ARG A 234 8.68 -6.74 8.20
N THR A 235 9.65 -5.99 8.74
CA THR A 235 9.41 -4.67 9.30
C THR A 235 8.86 -3.69 8.27
N SER A 236 9.38 -3.66 7.04
CA SER A 236 8.86 -2.76 6.00
C SER A 236 7.44 -3.13 5.56
N SER A 237 7.09 -4.43 5.55
CA SER A 237 5.72 -4.89 5.32
C SER A 237 4.78 -4.47 6.47
N LEU A 238 5.23 -4.62 7.73
CA LEU A 238 4.49 -4.18 8.91
C LEU A 238 4.19 -2.67 8.87
N ILE A 239 5.21 -1.86 8.58
CA ILE A 239 5.08 -0.40 8.47
C ILE A 239 4.09 -0.02 7.37
N THR A 240 4.11 -0.74 6.24
CA THR A 240 3.13 -0.56 5.17
C THR A 240 1.71 -0.86 5.68
N GLN A 241 1.48 -1.95 6.41
CA GLN A 241 0.17 -2.25 7.00
C GLN A 241 -0.30 -1.19 8.00
N ARG A 242 0.61 -0.66 8.81
CA ARG A 242 0.32 0.43 9.76
C ARG A 242 -0.11 1.70 9.04
N LEU A 243 0.61 2.07 7.98
CA LEU A 243 0.26 3.20 7.13
C LEU A 243 -1.15 3.02 6.54
N LEU A 244 -1.44 1.87 5.93
CA LEU A 244 -2.77 1.61 5.36
C LEU A 244 -3.86 1.72 6.43
N THR A 245 -3.61 1.19 7.62
CA THR A 245 -4.53 1.27 8.77
C THR A 245 -4.78 2.69 9.23
N LYS A 246 -3.72 3.48 9.33
CA LYS A 246 -3.82 4.90 9.68
C LYS A 246 -4.64 5.67 8.65
N LEU A 247 -4.40 5.44 7.36
CA LEU A 247 -5.07 6.16 6.28
C LEU A 247 -6.56 5.76 6.11
N HIS A 248 -6.95 4.53 6.43
CA HIS A 248 -8.37 4.14 6.51
C HIS A 248 -9.10 4.93 7.62
N ARG A 249 -8.50 5.03 8.80
CA ARG A 249 -9.07 5.81 9.92
C ARG A 249 -9.19 7.30 9.62
N GLN A 250 -8.24 7.84 8.88
CA GLN A 250 -8.26 9.22 8.41
C GLN A 250 -9.21 9.43 7.21
N GLY A 251 -9.77 8.36 6.64
CA GLY A 251 -10.65 8.41 5.47
C GLY A 251 -9.96 8.73 4.15
N MET A 252 -8.62 8.66 4.11
CA MET A 252 -7.83 8.83 2.88
C MET A 252 -7.84 7.57 2.01
N LEU A 253 -8.02 6.40 2.64
CA LEU A 253 -8.28 5.14 1.95
C LEU A 253 -9.72 4.72 2.22
N MET A 254 -10.38 4.26 1.16
CA MET A 254 -11.76 3.78 1.21
C MET A 254 -11.81 2.27 0.99
N ARG A 255 -12.87 1.65 1.51
CA ARG A 255 -13.24 0.27 1.21
C ARG A 255 -13.84 0.19 -0.19
N THR A 256 -13.36 -0.76 -0.96
CA THR A 256 -13.74 -1.01 -2.36
C THR A 256 -14.21 -2.44 -2.58
N MET A 257 -14.46 -3.17 -1.49
CA MET A 257 -14.80 -4.58 -1.45
C MET A 257 -16.07 -4.76 -0.63
N GLY A 258 -16.95 -5.68 -1.02
CA GLY A 258 -18.22 -5.95 -0.36
C GLY A 258 -19.43 -5.50 -1.20
N ALA A 259 -20.62 -6.01 -0.86
CA ALA A 259 -21.84 -5.80 -1.63
C ALA A 259 -22.31 -4.34 -1.66
N ASP A 260 -22.04 -3.60 -0.59
CA ASP A 260 -22.37 -2.19 -0.42
C ASP A 260 -21.36 -1.26 -1.12
N ALA A 261 -20.11 -1.72 -1.30
CA ALA A 261 -19.06 -0.96 -1.97
C ALA A 261 -18.99 -1.19 -3.50
N MET A 262 -19.95 -1.94 -4.07
CA MET A 262 -19.96 -2.27 -5.51
C MET A 262 -20.26 -1.07 -6.42
N CYS A 263 -21.04 -0.11 -5.91
CA CYS A 263 -21.51 1.04 -6.69
C CYS A 263 -20.69 2.29 -6.40
N GLU A 264 -20.25 2.46 -5.16
CA GLU A 264 -19.44 3.58 -4.70
C GLU A 264 -18.51 3.09 -3.59
N LYS A 265 -17.31 3.69 -3.50
CA LYS A 265 -16.34 3.36 -2.45
C LYS A 265 -16.89 3.83 -1.10
N THR A 266 -16.87 2.98 -0.09
CA THR A 266 -17.40 3.30 1.24
C THR A 266 -16.28 3.57 2.23
N TRP A 267 -16.54 4.41 3.22
CA TRP A 267 -15.60 4.61 4.32
C TRP A 267 -15.69 3.44 5.31
N GLU A 268 -14.54 2.94 5.73
CA GLU A 268 -14.42 1.88 6.74
C GLU A 268 -13.33 2.27 7.74
N TYR A 269 -13.64 2.20 9.04
CA TYR A 269 -12.68 2.57 10.07
C TYR A 269 -11.53 1.56 10.22
N PHE A 270 -11.85 0.27 10.13
CA PHE A 270 -10.88 -0.81 10.22
C PHE A 270 -10.46 -1.26 8.83
N THR A 271 -9.15 -1.43 8.61
CA THR A 271 -8.66 -1.82 7.29
C THR A 271 -9.08 -3.25 6.95
N PRO A 272 -9.80 -3.44 5.83
CA PRO A 272 -10.08 -4.77 5.32
C PRO A 272 -8.78 -5.34 4.72
N ARG A 273 -8.05 -6.14 5.51
CA ARG A 273 -6.72 -6.66 5.10
C ARG A 273 -6.76 -7.42 3.77
N SER A 274 -7.79 -8.22 3.57
CA SER A 274 -8.01 -9.01 2.35
C SER A 274 -8.26 -8.16 1.09
N GLN A 275 -8.57 -6.86 1.25
CA GLN A 275 -8.69 -5.92 0.13
C GLN A 275 -7.32 -5.65 -0.52
N TYR A 276 -6.23 -5.80 0.22
CA TYR A 276 -4.92 -5.35 -0.23
C TYR A 276 -3.94 -6.51 -0.43
N ARG A 277 -3.11 -6.34 -1.45
CA ARG A 277 -1.92 -7.17 -1.68
C ARG A 277 -0.73 -6.28 -1.95
N LEU A 278 0.45 -6.78 -1.64
CA LEU A 278 1.71 -6.10 -1.86
C LEU A 278 2.55 -6.87 -2.87
N SER A 279 3.30 -6.11 -3.66
CA SER A 279 4.32 -6.60 -4.56
C SER A 279 5.53 -5.70 -4.37
N MET A 280 6.59 -6.21 -3.77
CA MET A 280 7.84 -5.47 -3.61
C MET A 280 8.42 -5.12 -4.99
N LEU A 281 8.85 -3.89 -5.18
CA LEU A 281 9.54 -3.39 -6.38
C LEU A 281 11.04 -3.24 -6.12
N PHE A 282 11.42 -2.84 -4.89
CA PHE A 282 12.80 -2.63 -4.47
C PHE A 282 12.99 -3.15 -3.03
N PRO A 283 14.15 -3.78 -2.70
CA PRO A 283 15.38 -3.86 -3.49
C PRO A 283 15.48 -5.05 -4.46
N THR A 284 14.57 -6.02 -4.36
CA THR A 284 14.43 -7.11 -5.33
C THR A 284 12.96 -7.25 -5.73
N PRO A 285 12.61 -7.05 -7.01
CA PRO A 285 11.21 -7.01 -7.43
C PRO A 285 10.54 -8.39 -7.42
N GLU A 286 9.29 -8.40 -6.96
CA GLU A 286 8.32 -9.49 -7.07
C GLU A 286 7.66 -9.45 -8.43
N ALA A 287 8.35 -9.88 -9.47
CA ALA A 287 7.80 -9.79 -10.83
C ALA A 287 7.66 -11.15 -11.54
N LYS A 288 8.27 -12.20 -10.99
CA LYS A 288 8.38 -13.50 -11.67
C LYS A 288 7.50 -14.54 -10.99
N GLY A 289 6.75 -15.27 -11.79
CA GLY A 289 5.94 -16.41 -11.37
C GLY A 289 4.44 -16.13 -11.34
N PRO A 290 3.61 -17.17 -11.17
CA PRO A 290 2.16 -17.03 -11.06
C PRO A 290 1.76 -16.29 -9.76
N ASP A 291 2.49 -16.51 -8.68
CA ASP A 291 2.27 -15.89 -7.36
C ASP A 291 3.35 -14.84 -7.06
N CYS A 292 3.42 -13.78 -7.88
CA CYS A 292 4.38 -12.68 -7.68
C CYS A 292 3.85 -11.55 -6.79
N CYS A 293 2.81 -11.79 -5.99
CA CYS A 293 2.37 -10.87 -4.96
C CYS A 293 1.90 -11.64 -3.73
N HIS A 294 1.92 -10.98 -2.58
CA HIS A 294 1.56 -11.56 -1.30
C HIS A 294 0.46 -10.72 -0.63
N ARG A 295 -0.28 -11.36 0.28
CA ARG A 295 -1.30 -10.68 1.08
C ARG A 295 -0.64 -9.94 2.24
N LEU A 296 -1.37 -8.96 2.78
CA LEU A 296 -0.94 -8.31 4.01
C LEU A 296 -0.81 -9.34 5.14
N GLY A 297 0.36 -9.40 5.75
CA GLY A 297 0.64 -10.29 6.88
C GLY A 297 1.09 -11.69 6.49
N ASP A 298 1.29 -11.99 5.21
CA ASP A 298 1.91 -13.24 4.78
C ASP A 298 3.33 -13.34 5.35
N SER A 299 3.71 -14.54 5.80
CA SER A 299 5.04 -14.77 6.37
C SER A 299 6.14 -14.44 5.38
N VAL A 300 7.09 -13.58 5.78
CA VAL A 300 8.28 -13.28 4.99
C VAL A 300 9.12 -14.50 4.64
N HIS A 301 8.96 -15.61 5.37
CA HIS A 301 9.63 -16.84 5.00
C HIS A 301 9.07 -17.42 3.71
N ASP A 302 7.76 -17.33 3.49
CA ASP A 302 7.09 -17.87 2.30
C ASP A 302 7.31 -16.98 1.07
N TRP A 303 6.92 -15.71 1.17
CA TRP A 303 7.01 -14.83 0.01
C TRP A 303 8.44 -14.35 -0.22
N SER A 304 9.23 -13.98 0.81
CA SER A 304 10.58 -13.40 0.65
C SER A 304 11.72 -14.44 0.69
N THR A 305 11.91 -15.14 1.82
CA THR A 305 13.10 -15.96 2.11
C THR A 305 13.19 -17.19 1.19
N LEU A 306 12.11 -17.97 1.07
CA LEU A 306 12.06 -19.19 0.26
C LEU A 306 12.26 -18.93 -1.25
N LYS A 307 12.01 -17.70 -1.69
CA LYS A 307 12.21 -17.27 -3.08
C LYS A 307 13.61 -16.65 -3.33
N GLY A 308 14.58 -16.91 -2.45
CA GLY A 308 15.97 -16.45 -2.57
C GLY A 308 16.28 -15.16 -1.79
N GLY A 309 15.35 -14.70 -0.96
CA GLY A 309 15.48 -13.47 -0.17
C GLY A 309 15.26 -12.21 -1.00
N ARG A 310 14.69 -11.18 -0.36
CA ARG A 310 14.45 -9.87 -0.99
C ARG A 310 15.18 -8.71 -0.33
N LYS A 311 16.11 -9.02 0.58
CA LYS A 311 17.02 -8.05 1.17
C LYS A 311 18.29 -7.97 0.32
N LYS A 312 18.84 -6.77 0.17
CA LYS A 312 20.18 -6.55 -0.39
C LYS A 312 21.05 -5.83 0.63
N ILE A 313 22.31 -6.25 0.74
CA ILE A 313 23.27 -5.61 1.64
C ILE A 313 23.47 -4.16 1.19
N GLY A 314 23.39 -3.21 2.13
CA GLY A 314 23.52 -1.79 1.86
C GLY A 314 22.24 -1.10 1.36
N ASN A 315 21.13 -1.83 1.22
CA ASN A 315 19.82 -1.25 0.93
C ASN A 315 18.93 -1.32 2.17
N ASP A 316 18.54 -0.16 2.67
CA ASP A 316 17.67 -0.01 3.84
C ASP A 316 16.28 0.55 3.48
N ASN A 317 16.07 0.85 2.21
CA ASN A 317 14.83 1.38 1.66
C ASN A 317 14.06 0.27 0.94
N TYR A 318 12.73 0.29 1.06
CA TYR A 318 11.83 -0.69 0.46
C TYR A 318 10.72 0.03 -0.28
N VAL A 319 10.37 -0.48 -1.46
CA VAL A 319 9.27 0.08 -2.25
C VAL A 319 8.30 -1.04 -2.58
N TYR A 320 7.03 -0.83 -2.29
CA TYR A 320 5.96 -1.76 -2.56
C TYR A 320 4.95 -1.14 -3.54
N MET A 321 4.48 -1.94 -4.48
CA MET A 321 3.26 -1.67 -5.21
C MET A 321 2.07 -2.23 -4.42
N LEU A 322 1.11 -1.36 -4.13
CA LEU A 322 -0.13 -1.70 -3.48
C LEU A 322 -1.19 -2.06 -4.52
N TRP A 323 -1.67 -3.28 -4.42
CA TRP A 323 -2.79 -3.81 -5.17
C TRP A 323 -4.04 -3.73 -4.30
N ARG A 324 -5.12 -3.21 -4.86
CA ARG A 324 -6.41 -3.07 -4.19
C ARG A 324 -7.47 -3.87 -4.93
N TYR A 325 -8.19 -4.70 -4.20
CA TYR A 325 -9.34 -5.44 -4.69
C TYR A 325 -10.53 -4.50 -4.82
N ASN A 326 -11.10 -4.44 -6.02
CA ASN A 326 -12.34 -3.72 -6.27
C ASN A 326 -13.43 -4.76 -6.55
N ASP A 327 -14.54 -4.72 -5.81
CA ASP A 327 -15.82 -5.23 -6.26
C ASP A 327 -16.55 -4.08 -6.94
N CYS A 328 -16.95 -4.25 -8.20
CA CYS A 328 -17.59 -3.21 -8.97
C CYS A 328 -18.80 -3.73 -9.72
N CYS A 329 -19.80 -2.88 -9.86
CA CYS A 329 -20.90 -3.07 -10.78
C CYS A 329 -20.65 -2.33 -12.09
N VAL A 330 -20.34 -3.06 -13.17
CA VAL A 330 -20.17 -2.47 -14.49
C VAL A 330 -21.56 -2.19 -15.07
N ARG A 331 -21.97 -0.92 -15.01
CA ARG A 331 -23.26 -0.44 -15.52
C ARG A 331 -23.34 -0.55 -17.03
N TYR A 332 -24.49 -0.98 -17.54
CA TYR A 332 -24.79 -0.92 -18.96
C TYR A 332 -25.29 0.50 -19.28
N ILE A 333 -24.43 1.34 -19.87
CA ILE A 333 -24.84 2.65 -20.38
C ILE A 333 -25.33 2.44 -21.83
N PRO A 334 -26.63 2.56 -22.13
CA PRO A 334 -27.11 2.44 -23.49
C PRO A 334 -26.65 3.67 -24.29
N GLY A 335 -25.65 3.52 -25.17
CA GLY A 335 -25.25 4.56 -26.14
C GLY A 335 -23.82 5.10 -26.04
N ALA A 336 -22.93 4.45 -25.28
CA ALA A 336 -21.47 4.68 -25.36
C ALA A 336 -20.79 3.64 -26.27
#